data_AF-A0A433PGL1-F1
#
_entry.id   AF-A0A433PGL1-F1
#
_cell.length_a   1.000
_cell.length_b   1.000
_cell.length_c   1.000
_cell.angle_alpha   90.00
_cell.angle_beta   90.00
_cell.angle_gamma   90.00
#
_symmetry.space_group_name_H-M   'P 1'
#
loop_
_entity.id
_entity.type
_entity.pdbx_description
1 polymer ?
#
loop_
_entity_poly.entity_id
_entity_poly.type
_entity_poly.pdbx_seq_one_letter_code
_entity_poly.pdbx_strand_id
1 'polypeptide(L)'
;MTAFGGCHSSGTKNFVYNICTSRKVHLGRWAFTSSDIFLPFHEFMEKHYPDWSIPVIEDAQIEIKNKIRWVKVRQRLCEYYELDDNTPQDWLILVEGYCPICMNTFGTPQCGNDVKTPCGHSICAPCLAQLRGRPEVERKCPQCRANLPRA
;
A
#
# COMPACT_ATOMS: atom_id res chain seq x y z
N MET A 1 -9.18 -17.84 7.16
CA MET A 1 -9.14 -16.70 6.23
C MET A 1 -9.50 -17.21 4.85
N THR A 2 -10.64 -16.79 4.31
CA THR A 2 -11.03 -17.13 2.95
C THR A 2 -10.15 -16.33 1.99
N ALA A 3 -9.40 -17.01 1.12
CA ALA A 3 -8.70 -16.31 0.06
C ALA A 3 -9.74 -15.54 -0.78
N PHE A 4 -9.49 -14.25 -1.00
CA PHE A 4 -10.32 -13.41 -1.87
C PHE A 4 -10.49 -14.11 -3.21
N GLY A 5 -11.72 -14.13 -3.74
CA GLY A 5 -12.11 -14.77 -4.98
C GLY A 5 -12.72 -13.74 -5.94
N GLY A 6 -12.23 -13.58 -7.16
CA GLY A 6 -12.90 -12.87 -8.24
C GLY A 6 -11.97 -12.54 -9.40
N CYS A 7 -12.57 -12.20 -10.54
CA CYS A 7 -11.87 -11.73 -11.73
C CYS A 7 -12.30 -10.29 -12.05
N HIS A 8 -11.32 -9.42 -12.33
CA HIS A 8 -11.59 -8.07 -12.86
C HIS A 8 -11.57 -8.02 -14.39
N SER A 9 -11.20 -9.14 -15.02
CA SER A 9 -11.32 -9.42 -16.44
C SER A 9 -11.18 -10.92 -16.68
N SER A 10 -11.64 -11.41 -17.84
CA SER A 10 -11.55 -12.82 -18.25
C SER A 10 -10.11 -13.37 -18.29
N GLY A 11 -9.09 -12.51 -18.32
CA GLY A 11 -7.68 -12.90 -18.35
C GLY A 11 -6.97 -12.94 -16.99
N THR A 12 -7.62 -12.56 -15.88
CA THR A 12 -6.92 -12.37 -14.60
C THR A 12 -6.99 -13.62 -13.72
N LYS A 13 -5.84 -14.16 -13.30
CA LYS A 13 -5.74 -15.41 -12.52
C LYS A 13 -5.21 -15.28 -11.08
N ASN A 14 -4.87 -14.09 -10.57
CA ASN A 14 -4.20 -13.97 -9.25
C ASN A 14 -4.89 -13.01 -8.28
N PHE A 15 -5.09 -13.51 -7.06
CA PHE A 15 -6.23 -13.21 -6.19
C PHE A 15 -5.94 -12.35 -4.95
N VAL A 16 -4.69 -12.09 -4.57
CA VAL A 16 -4.41 -11.40 -3.28
C VAL A 16 -3.54 -10.14 -3.46
N TYR A 17 -2.58 -10.15 -4.38
CA TYR A 17 -1.61 -9.06 -4.49
C TYR A 17 -2.07 -7.86 -5.33
N ASN A 18 -2.89 -8.12 -6.36
CA ASN A 18 -3.32 -7.08 -7.31
C ASN A 18 -4.29 -6.08 -6.69
N ILE A 19 -5.13 -6.54 -5.75
CA ILE A 19 -6.21 -5.74 -5.17
C ILE A 19 -5.66 -4.62 -4.32
N CYS A 20 -4.64 -4.94 -3.53
CA CYS A 20 -4.03 -3.95 -2.67
C CYS A 20 -3.24 -2.93 -3.53
N THR A 21 -2.50 -3.37 -4.54
CA THR A 21 -1.42 -2.55 -5.11
C THR A 21 -1.78 -1.75 -6.38
N SER A 22 -2.93 -2.00 -7.01
CA SER A 22 -3.25 -1.42 -8.32
C SER A 22 -4.51 -0.55 -8.30
N ARG A 23 -4.35 0.73 -8.67
CA ARG A 23 -5.49 1.66 -8.87
C ARG A 23 -6.53 1.12 -9.87
N LYS A 24 -6.10 0.27 -10.81
CA LYS A 24 -6.99 -0.37 -11.80
C LYS A 24 -7.98 -1.34 -11.15
N VAL A 25 -7.67 -1.87 -9.96
CA VAL A 25 -8.58 -2.76 -9.23
C VAL A 25 -9.77 -1.99 -8.67
N HIS A 26 -9.52 -0.88 -7.98
CA HIS A 26 -10.58 -0.07 -7.36
C HIS A 26 -11.49 0.64 -8.38
N LEU A 27 -10.95 0.91 -9.57
CA LEU A 27 -11.70 1.50 -10.69
C LEU A 27 -12.28 0.44 -11.64
N GLY A 28 -11.94 -0.83 -11.42
CA GLY A 28 -12.36 -1.94 -12.25
C GLY A 28 -13.71 -2.49 -11.82
N ARG A 29 -14.33 -3.26 -12.72
CA ARG A 29 -15.49 -4.08 -12.40
C ARG A 29 -15.03 -5.50 -12.10
N TRP A 30 -15.74 -6.20 -11.24
CA TRP A 30 -15.37 -7.49 -10.66
C TRP A 30 -16.53 -8.46 -10.69
N ALA A 31 -16.22 -9.74 -10.88
CA ALA A 31 -17.18 -10.81 -10.86
C ALA A 31 -16.55 -12.05 -10.23
N PHE A 32 -17.34 -12.99 -9.72
CA PHE A 32 -16.79 -14.19 -9.08
C PHE A 32 -16.23 -15.15 -10.14
N THR A 33 -16.91 -15.27 -11.27
CA THR A 33 -16.50 -16.00 -12.47
C THR A 33 -16.53 -15.10 -13.70
N SER A 34 -15.81 -15.48 -14.78
CA SER A 34 -15.78 -14.70 -16.03
C SER A 34 -17.13 -14.64 -16.76
N SER A 35 -18.09 -15.46 -16.36
CA SER A 35 -19.46 -15.51 -16.89
C SER A 35 -20.45 -14.66 -16.11
N ASP A 36 -20.06 -14.15 -14.93
CA ASP A 36 -20.94 -13.37 -14.07
C ASP A 36 -21.02 -11.91 -14.51
N ILE A 37 -22.05 -11.22 -14.02
CA ILE A 37 -22.17 -9.77 -14.17
C ILE A 37 -21.05 -9.10 -13.37
N PHE A 38 -20.26 -8.31 -14.07
CA PHE A 38 -19.20 -7.52 -13.47
C PHE A 38 -19.79 -6.31 -12.73
N LEU A 39 -19.56 -6.23 -11.43
CA LEU A 39 -20.00 -5.15 -10.54
C LEU A 39 -18.86 -4.17 -10.26
N PRO A 40 -19.13 -2.89 -9.98
CA PRO A 40 -18.14 -2.01 -9.36
C PRO A 40 -17.50 -2.67 -8.14
N PHE A 41 -16.22 -2.41 -7.89
CA PHE A 41 -15.45 -3.10 -6.84
C PHE A 41 -16.12 -3.08 -5.45
N HIS A 42 -16.70 -1.94 -5.04
CA HIS A 42 -17.38 -1.83 -3.75
C HIS A 42 -18.64 -2.70 -3.68
N GLU A 43 -19.50 -2.68 -4.70
CA GLU A 43 -20.70 -3.54 -4.77
C GLU A 43 -20.33 -5.02 -4.79
N PHE A 44 -19.25 -5.38 -5.51
CA PHE A 44 -18.74 -6.75 -5.52
C PHE A 44 -18.30 -7.20 -4.12
N MET A 45 -17.64 -6.30 -3.38
CA MET A 45 -17.21 -6.51 -1.99
C MET A 45 -18.37 -6.69 -1.03
N GLU A 46 -19.31 -5.76 -1.02
CA GLU A 46 -20.49 -5.86 -0.15
C GLU A 46 -21.29 -7.14 -0.42
N LYS A 47 -21.41 -7.55 -1.69
CA LYS A 47 -22.19 -8.71 -2.09
C LYS A 47 -21.55 -10.04 -1.71
N HIS A 48 -20.24 -10.19 -1.93
CA HIS A 48 -19.56 -11.50 -1.82
C HIS A 48 -18.66 -11.63 -0.60
N TYR A 49 -18.27 -10.51 -0.01
CA TYR A 49 -17.41 -10.44 1.16
C TYR A 49 -17.89 -9.32 2.10
N PRO A 50 -19.13 -9.42 2.64
CA PRO A 50 -19.67 -8.39 3.52
C PRO A 50 -18.83 -8.18 4.79
N ASP A 51 -18.16 -9.24 5.26
CA ASP A 51 -17.22 -9.22 6.39
C ASP A 51 -15.76 -9.09 5.93
N TRP A 52 -15.51 -8.52 4.74
CA TRP A 52 -14.17 -8.43 4.20
C TRP A 52 -13.29 -7.51 5.04
N SER A 53 -12.20 -8.08 5.52
CA SER A 53 -11.03 -7.33 5.99
C SER A 53 -9.90 -7.47 4.98
N ILE A 54 -9.08 -6.43 4.82
CA ILE A 54 -7.78 -6.56 4.15
C ILE A 54 -7.00 -7.69 4.88
N PRO A 55 -6.58 -8.78 4.21
CA PRO A 55 -6.01 -9.94 4.91
C PRO A 55 -4.55 -9.67 5.27
N VAL A 56 -4.16 -9.93 6.52
CA VAL A 56 -2.74 -9.94 6.92
C VAL A 56 -2.08 -11.13 6.22
N ILE A 57 -1.11 -10.86 5.33
CA ILE A 57 -0.48 -11.93 4.55
C ILE A 57 0.73 -12.49 5.33
N GLU A 58 0.51 -13.50 6.17
CA GLU A 58 1.57 -14.16 6.95
C GLU A 58 2.37 -15.20 6.12
N ASP A 59 2.61 -14.94 4.83
CA ASP A 59 3.43 -15.84 4.02
C ASP A 59 4.92 -15.58 4.30
N ALA A 60 5.60 -16.59 4.82
CA ALA A 60 7.02 -16.57 5.16
C ALA A 60 7.92 -16.31 3.93
N GLN A 61 7.42 -16.53 2.71
CA GLN A 61 8.14 -16.28 1.46
C GLN A 61 8.09 -14.82 1.00
N ILE A 62 7.32 -13.95 1.68
CA ILE A 62 7.24 -12.54 1.32
C ILE A 62 8.49 -11.81 1.81
N GLU A 63 9.38 -11.46 0.88
CA GLU A 63 10.50 -10.57 1.14
C GLU A 63 10.06 -9.34 1.94
N ILE A 64 10.87 -8.90 2.92
CA ILE A 64 10.59 -7.74 3.79
C ILE A 64 10.10 -6.51 3.02
N LYS A 65 10.62 -6.28 1.81
CA LYS A 65 10.22 -5.18 0.93
C LYS A 65 8.74 -5.25 0.51
N ASN A 66 8.21 -6.46 0.30
CA ASN A 66 6.81 -6.67 -0.04
C ASN A 66 5.90 -6.48 1.18
N LYS A 67 6.33 -6.87 2.40
CA LYS A 67 5.61 -6.53 3.65
C LYS A 67 5.48 -5.02 3.83
N ILE A 68 6.59 -4.29 3.66
CA ILE A 68 6.59 -2.82 3.77
C ILE A 68 5.68 -2.18 2.70
N ARG A 69 5.71 -2.68 1.46
CA ARG A 69 4.80 -2.20 0.39
C ARG A 69 3.34 -2.44 0.74
N TRP A 70 3.03 -3.64 1.25
CA TRP A 70 1.68 -4.01 1.65
C TRP A 70 1.15 -3.13 2.77
N VAL A 71 1.92 -2.86 3.83
CA VAL A 71 1.48 -2.00 4.95
C VAL A 71 1.13 -0.59 4.46
N LYS A 72 2.00 0.02 3.65
CA LYS A 72 1.74 1.37 3.11
C LYS A 72 0.48 1.44 2.27
N VAL A 73 0.26 0.40 1.49
CA VAL A 73 -0.92 0.27 0.63
C VAL A 73 -2.17 0.12 1.49
N ARG A 74 -2.12 -0.77 2.47
CA ARG A 74 -3.20 -1.01 3.41
C ARG A 74 -3.59 0.26 4.17
N GLN A 75 -2.64 0.97 4.78
CA GLN A 75 -2.89 2.22 5.50
C GLN A 75 -3.70 3.22 4.66
N ARG A 76 -3.33 3.38 3.39
CA ARG A 76 -4.05 4.27 2.46
C ARG A 76 -5.46 3.77 2.12
N LEU A 77 -5.65 2.47 2.03
CA LEU A 77 -6.96 1.89 1.75
C LEU A 77 -7.87 2.01 2.97
N CYS A 78 -7.36 1.72 4.16
CA CYS A 78 -8.06 1.94 5.41
C CYS A 78 -8.48 3.41 5.56
N GLU A 79 -7.59 4.36 5.29
CA GLU A 79 -7.92 5.79 5.29
C GLU A 79 -8.98 6.15 4.23
N TYR A 80 -8.83 5.66 2.99
CA TYR A 80 -9.76 5.99 1.90
C TYR A 80 -11.17 5.44 2.09
N TYR A 81 -11.29 4.25 2.68
CA TYR A 81 -12.56 3.56 2.91
C TYR A 81 -13.08 3.68 4.34
N GLU A 82 -12.43 4.51 5.18
CA GLU A 82 -12.79 4.69 6.59
C GLU A 82 -12.86 3.36 7.38
N LEU A 83 -11.89 2.46 7.14
CA LEU A 83 -11.79 1.15 7.79
C LEU A 83 -10.74 1.15 8.90
N ASP A 84 -10.96 0.31 9.91
CA ASP A 84 -9.96 0.06 10.95
C ASP A 84 -8.71 -0.63 10.37
N ASP A 85 -7.53 -0.05 10.64
CA ASP A 85 -6.26 -0.65 10.27
C ASP A 85 -5.77 -1.63 11.34
N ASN A 86 -6.06 -2.93 11.14
CA ASN A 86 -5.58 -4.01 12.01
C ASN A 86 -4.19 -4.56 11.62
N THR A 87 -3.32 -3.75 10.99
CA THR A 87 -1.94 -4.16 10.69
C THR A 87 -1.22 -4.61 11.97
N PRO A 88 -0.57 -5.79 11.97
CA PRO A 88 0.18 -6.27 13.14
C PRO A 88 1.25 -5.27 13.60
N GLN A 89 1.39 -5.11 14.91
CA GLN A 89 2.30 -4.11 15.49
C GLN A 89 3.76 -4.33 15.07
N ASP A 90 4.20 -5.59 14.94
CA ASP A 90 5.54 -5.94 14.46
C ASP A 90 5.78 -5.52 13.01
N TRP A 91 4.74 -5.51 12.17
CA TRP A 91 4.82 -5.00 10.80
C TRP A 91 4.86 -3.47 10.75
N LEU A 92 4.18 -2.79 11.67
CA LEU A 92 4.27 -1.33 11.81
C LEU A 92 5.69 -0.93 12.21
N ILE A 93 6.26 -1.58 13.23
CA ILE A 93 7.65 -1.39 13.66
C ILE A 93 8.62 -1.66 12.51
N LEU A 94 8.38 -2.74 11.74
CA LEU A 94 9.16 -3.04 10.55
C LEU A 94 9.13 -1.89 9.54
N VAL A 95 7.99 -1.24 9.31
CA VAL A 95 7.88 -0.14 8.34
C VAL A 95 8.55 1.13 8.85
N GLU A 96 8.46 1.41 10.15
CA GLU A 96 9.10 2.57 10.79
C GLU A 96 10.63 2.54 10.67
N GLY A 97 11.25 1.36 10.60
CA GLY A 97 12.69 1.21 10.43
C GLY A 97 13.22 1.44 9.01
N TYR A 98 12.36 1.66 8.02
CA TYR A 98 12.75 1.65 6.60
C TYR A 98 12.32 2.92 5.87
N CYS A 99 13.19 3.40 4.97
CA CYS A 99 12.85 4.53 4.14
C CYS A 99 11.71 4.19 3.17
N PRO A 100 10.67 5.04 3.06
CA PRO A 100 9.53 4.73 2.23
C PRO A 100 9.82 4.75 0.72
N ILE A 101 10.98 5.27 0.31
CA ILE A 101 11.40 5.46 -1.08
C ILE A 101 12.39 4.38 -1.51
N CYS A 102 13.56 4.31 -0.88
CA CYS A 102 14.58 3.33 -1.26
C CYS A 102 14.36 1.93 -0.66
N MET A 103 13.43 1.79 0.30
CA MET A 103 13.10 0.53 0.96
C MET A 103 14.29 -0.14 1.67
N ASN A 104 15.27 0.68 2.09
CA ASN A 104 16.42 0.25 2.89
C ASN A 104 16.25 0.73 4.34
N THR A 105 16.87 0.02 5.27
CA THR A 105 16.87 0.36 6.70
C THR A 105 17.57 1.70 6.93
N PHE A 106 16.99 2.56 7.77
CA PHE A 106 17.61 3.83 8.14
C PHE A 106 18.98 3.63 8.81
N GLY A 107 19.89 4.59 8.66
CA GLY A 107 21.26 4.54 9.20
C GLY A 107 22.24 3.66 8.41
N THR A 108 21.77 2.87 7.43
CA THR A 108 22.65 2.08 6.57
C THR A 108 23.35 2.93 5.51
N PRO A 109 24.53 2.53 5.00
CA PRO A 109 25.22 3.26 3.92
C PRO A 109 24.35 3.47 2.66
N GLN A 110 23.42 2.55 2.39
CA GLN A 110 22.53 2.59 1.23
C GLN A 110 21.28 3.47 1.44
N CYS A 111 21.05 3.95 2.66
CA CYS A 111 19.86 4.73 3.02
C CYS A 111 20.23 6.10 3.59
N GLY A 112 21.18 6.15 4.53
CA GLY A 112 21.48 7.31 5.35
C GLY A 112 20.50 7.47 6.52
N ASN A 113 20.69 8.56 7.27
CA ASN A 113 19.87 8.86 8.45
C ASN A 113 18.43 9.23 8.06
N ASP A 114 17.50 8.92 8.95
CA ASP A 114 16.11 9.31 8.80
C ASP A 114 15.93 10.81 9.07
N VAL A 115 15.00 11.43 8.35
CA VAL A 115 14.59 12.82 8.53
C VAL A 115 13.08 12.84 8.66
N LYS A 116 12.61 13.26 9.83
CA LYS A 116 11.18 13.38 10.12
C LYS A 116 10.61 14.58 9.36
N THR A 117 9.62 14.32 8.52
CA THR A 117 8.88 15.36 7.79
C THR A 117 7.84 16.03 8.70
N PRO A 118 7.31 17.22 8.34
CA PRO A 118 6.28 17.89 9.16
C PRO A 118 5.00 17.07 9.35
N CYS A 119 4.70 16.17 8.41
CA CYS A 119 3.58 15.22 8.55
C CYS A 119 3.90 14.02 9.46
N GLY A 120 5.05 14.02 10.15
CA GLY A 120 5.46 13.00 11.11
C GLY A 120 6.15 11.78 10.50
N HIS A 121 6.12 11.60 9.18
CA HIS A 121 6.75 10.46 8.51
C HIS A 121 8.25 10.65 8.30
N SER A 122 9.04 9.59 8.47
CA SER A 122 10.49 9.62 8.25
C SER A 122 10.88 9.26 6.80
N ILE A 123 11.79 10.02 6.20
CA ILE A 123 12.38 9.78 4.88
C ILE A 123 13.89 9.96 5.00
N CYS A 124 14.70 9.11 4.38
CA CYS A 124 16.15 9.26 4.53
C CYS A 124 16.67 10.50 3.81
N ALA A 125 17.72 11.12 4.34
CA ALA A 125 18.26 12.37 3.82
C ALA A 125 18.54 12.34 2.30
N PRO A 126 19.17 11.30 1.71
CA PRO A 126 19.40 11.21 0.27
C PRO A 126 18.10 11.20 -0.55
N CYS A 127 17.10 10.42 -0.11
CA CYS A 127 15.83 10.31 -0.82
C CYS A 127 15.00 11.60 -0.70
N LEU A 128 15.03 12.25 0.47
CA LEU A 128 14.36 13.53 0.68
C LEU A 128 14.98 14.65 -0.17
N ALA A 129 16.30 14.68 -0.27
CA ALA A 129 17.01 15.62 -1.15
C ALA A 129 16.64 15.41 -2.62
N GLN A 130 16.60 14.15 -3.08
CA GLN A 130 16.17 13.83 -4.44
C GLN A 130 14.72 14.23 -4.72
N LEU A 131 13.79 14.00 -3.77
CA LEU A 131 12.40 14.45 -3.91
C LEU A 131 12.30 15.97 -4.05
N ARG A 132 13.05 16.71 -3.23
CA ARG A 132 13.06 18.18 -3.25
C ARG A 132 13.68 18.76 -4.52
N GLY A 133 14.65 18.05 -5.09
CA GLY A 133 15.35 18.45 -6.33
C GLY A 133 14.56 18.23 -7.62
N ARG A 134 13.44 17.51 -7.60
CA ARG A 134 12.60 17.29 -8.80
C ARG A 134 11.53 18.38 -8.93
N PRO A 135 11.56 19.22 -9.98
CA PRO A 135 10.57 20.28 -10.16
C PRO A 135 9.18 19.75 -10.57
N GLU A 136 9.11 18.54 -11.15
CA GLU A 136 7.89 17.99 -11.75
C GLU A 136 7.11 17.02 -10.85
N VAL A 137 7.69 16.56 -9.74
CA VAL A 137 6.99 15.69 -8.79
C VAL A 137 6.32 16.60 -7.77
N GLU A 138 4.98 16.55 -7.67
CA GLU A 138 4.27 17.16 -6.55
C GLU A 138 5.00 16.76 -5.26
N ARG A 139 5.51 17.75 -4.52
CA ARG A 139 6.34 17.55 -3.31
C ARG A 139 5.47 17.01 -2.19
N LYS A 140 4.96 15.80 -2.34
CA LYS A 140 4.03 15.14 -1.46
C LYS A 140 4.74 14.03 -0.71
N CYS A 141 4.34 13.83 0.54
CA CYS A 141 4.85 12.73 1.35
C CYS A 141 4.54 11.40 0.65
N PRO A 142 5.53 10.52 0.44
CA PRO A 142 5.30 9.20 -0.15
C PRO A 142 4.43 8.28 0.71
N GLN A 143 4.16 8.60 1.98
CA GLN A 143 3.22 7.85 2.82
C GLN A 143 1.81 8.42 2.73
N CYS A 144 1.59 9.63 3.26
CA CYS A 144 0.26 10.24 3.41
C CYS A 144 -0.10 11.29 2.35
N ARG A 145 0.77 11.56 1.36
CA ARG A 145 0.57 12.57 0.31
C ARG A 145 0.40 14.03 0.78
N ALA A 146 0.63 14.32 2.07
CA ALA A 146 0.68 15.69 2.57
C ALA A 146 1.79 16.50 1.87
N ASN A 147 1.57 17.80 1.69
CA ASN A 147 2.57 18.68 1.09
C ASN A 147 3.82 18.76 1.98
N LEU A 148 4.99 18.58 1.37
CA LEU A 148 6.29 18.76 2.00
C LEU A 148 6.76 20.20 1.79
N PRO A 149 7.34 20.84 2.81
CA PRO A 149 7.84 22.21 2.69
C PRO A 149 8.96 22.28 1.64
N ARG A 150 9.10 23.47 1.05
CA ARG A 150 10.25 23.78 0.18
C ARG A 150 11.55 23.64 0.98
N ALA A 151 12.61 23.20 0.29
CA ALA A 151 13.96 23.16 0.84
C ALA A 151 14.43 24.58 1.19
#